data_AF-A0A9D5TNX9-F1
#
_entry.id   AF-A0A9D5TNX9-F1
#
_cell.length_a   1.000
_cell.length_b   1.000
_cell.length_c   1.000
_cell.angle_alpha   90.00
_cell.angle_beta   90.00
_cell.angle_gamma   90.00
#
_symmetry.space_group_name_H-M   'P 1'
#
loop_
_entity.id
_entity.type
_entity.pdbx_description
1 polymer ?
#
loop_
_entity_poly.entity_id
_entity_poly.type
_entity_poly.pdbx_seq_one_letter_code
_entity_poly.pdbx_strand_id
1 'polypeptide(L)'
;MKKRLITLLLLYALSALICSPTVFGASNVTVYISEDNGATLTQISFPDVHPTIINDRVLIPVRGLFENLGCSVSWEQRSSTAIVKNQFKTVKIPVGSQHILVNDQKIDTSVPAQIINSRTMIPIRAVSEALDLEVQWNAQKRSVIIHANSANTINPSTYNNFGSAAFIRDKTVIVSIFASDTETSWNFSQKEDNMLATETLNNLSIAVDWLSENTETYNVKAEFVYDWAKNSDLVYSVQFHQSLITANGKHYTDQVNYIDQYVDSEGLLNKYNAKNIIYMFFFNTPFSNQHNPWSLPKEPNNNCKTEIINIFHRFDDEFTAQPSIYAHEIMHCFGAKDLYYKNTYIPQSYVDHCTQNSNDIMFTVGTTKKIYQDFTRLDAYYMGLINSCSEVSTWNLKESDYITLQR
;
A
#
# COMPACT_ATOMS: atom_id res chain seq x y z
N MET A 1 64.42 -2.80 65.37
CA MET A 1 63.92 -3.12 64.01
C MET A 1 62.39 -3.16 63.85
N LYS A 2 61.56 -3.15 64.92
CA LYS A 2 60.08 -3.25 64.77
C LYS A 2 59.32 -1.93 64.54
N LYS A 3 59.95 -0.75 64.76
CA LYS A 3 59.28 0.56 64.57
C LYS A 3 59.48 1.21 63.19
N ARG A 4 60.42 0.71 62.36
CA ARG A 4 60.67 1.22 61.00
C ARG A 4 59.88 0.48 59.91
N LEU A 5 59.28 -0.67 60.23
CA LEU A 5 58.48 -1.45 59.27
C LEU A 5 57.03 -0.95 59.17
N ILE A 6 56.48 -0.35 60.24
CA ILE A 6 55.10 0.15 60.28
C ILE A 6 54.96 1.47 59.50
N THR A 7 56.01 2.29 59.48
CA THR A 7 56.00 3.56 58.74
C THR A 7 56.08 3.37 57.22
N LEU A 8 56.69 2.28 56.75
CA LEU A 8 56.73 1.95 55.31
C LEU A 8 55.42 1.31 54.80
N LEU A 9 54.67 0.61 55.66
CA LEU A 9 53.34 0.07 55.32
C LEU A 9 52.25 1.16 55.28
N LEU A 10 52.41 2.24 56.05
CA LEU A 10 51.50 3.39 56.03
C LEU A 10 51.72 4.33 54.83
N LEU A 11 52.92 4.36 54.23
CA LEU A 11 53.17 5.14 53.00
C LEU A 11 52.67 4.43 51.73
N TYR A 12 52.63 3.10 51.71
CA TYR A 12 52.09 2.33 50.56
C TYR A 12 50.56 2.26 50.56
N ALA A 13 49.92 2.44 51.72
CA ALA A 13 48.47 2.53 51.85
C ALA A 13 47.89 3.90 51.44
N LEU A 14 48.73 4.95 51.33
CA LEU A 14 48.29 6.31 50.98
C LEU A 14 48.43 6.64 49.48
N SER A 15 49.15 5.82 48.70
CA SER A 15 49.27 5.96 47.24
C SER A 15 48.24 5.15 46.43
N ALA A 16 47.33 4.44 47.10
CA ALA A 16 46.23 3.70 46.46
C ALA A 16 44.90 4.47 46.46
N LEU A 17 44.89 5.76 46.84
CA LEU A 17 43.80 6.68 46.54
C LEU A 17 43.99 7.25 45.12
N ILE A 18 44.05 6.36 44.13
CA ILE A 18 43.68 6.75 42.78
C ILE A 18 42.17 6.89 42.87
N CYS A 19 41.72 8.13 43.02
CA CYS A 19 40.37 8.53 42.67
C CYS A 19 40.21 8.12 41.21
N SER A 20 39.72 6.91 40.95
CA SER A 20 39.17 6.57 39.66
C SER A 20 38.14 7.66 39.42
N PRO A 21 38.29 8.55 38.43
CA PRO A 21 37.15 9.32 38.02
C PRO A 21 36.10 8.26 37.69
N THR A 22 35.00 8.24 38.43
CA THR A 22 33.78 7.66 37.91
C THR A 22 33.48 8.49 36.68
N VAL A 23 34.01 8.04 35.54
CA VAL A 23 33.52 8.44 34.25
C VAL A 23 32.10 7.91 34.24
N PHE A 24 31.16 8.76 34.65
CA PHE A 24 29.78 8.61 34.23
C PHE A 24 29.82 8.76 32.71
N GLY A 25 30.06 7.65 32.01
CA GLY A 25 29.79 7.58 30.60
C GLY A 25 28.32 7.95 30.45
N ALA A 26 28.05 9.04 29.74
CA ALA A 26 26.70 9.38 29.35
C ALA A 26 26.12 8.14 28.66
N SER A 27 25.19 7.46 29.32
CA SER A 27 24.54 6.30 28.75
C SER A 27 23.75 6.78 27.54
N ASN A 28 24.18 6.29 26.38
CA ASN A 28 23.57 6.59 25.08
C ASN A 28 22.10 6.20 25.11
N VAL A 29 21.24 7.01 24.51
CA VAL A 29 19.83 6.68 24.37
C VAL A 29 19.70 5.52 23.39
N THR A 30 19.08 4.43 23.82
CA THR A 30 18.75 3.28 22.95
C THR A 30 17.33 3.40 22.42
N VAL A 31 17.08 2.84 21.24
CA VAL A 31 15.78 2.96 20.56
C VAL A 31 15.34 1.57 20.13
N TYR A 32 14.09 1.26 20.43
CA TYR A 32 13.45 0.00 20.09
C TYR A 32 12.21 0.26 19.25
N ILE A 33 11.98 -0.58 18.25
CA ILE A 33 10.69 -0.74 17.60
C ILE A 33 9.98 -1.90 18.27
N SER A 34 8.74 -1.66 18.68
CA SER A 34 7.84 -2.63 19.30
C SER A 34 6.86 -3.12 18.24
N GLU A 35 6.87 -4.42 18.00
CA GLU A 35 6.01 -5.15 17.06
C GLU A 35 5.07 -6.08 17.86
N ASP A 36 4.00 -6.56 17.22
CA ASP A 36 3.06 -7.54 17.80
C ASP A 36 2.46 -7.11 19.15
N ASN A 37 1.96 -5.88 19.25
CA ASN A 37 1.42 -5.31 20.50
C ASN A 37 2.41 -5.35 21.69
N GLY A 38 3.72 -5.29 21.42
CA GLY A 38 4.77 -5.29 22.43
C GLY A 38 5.35 -6.66 22.78
N ALA A 39 5.03 -7.71 22.02
CA ALA A 39 5.65 -9.02 22.20
C ALA A 39 7.12 -9.05 21.75
N THR A 40 7.46 -8.26 20.72
CA THR A 40 8.82 -8.22 20.15
C THR A 40 9.39 -6.80 20.23
N LEU A 41 10.62 -6.66 20.73
CA LEU A 41 11.37 -5.40 20.76
C LEU A 41 12.64 -5.53 19.94
N THR A 42 12.68 -4.84 18.80
CA THR A 42 13.84 -4.80 17.90
C THR A 42 14.66 -3.53 18.16
N GLN A 43 15.92 -3.69 18.58
CA GLN A 43 16.80 -2.55 18.83
C GLN A 43 17.32 -1.96 17.50
N ILE A 44 17.21 -0.64 17.35
CA ILE A 44 17.74 0.07 16.19
C ILE A 44 19.17 0.55 16.46
N SER A 45 20.06 0.22 15.52
CA SER A 45 21.47 0.63 15.57
C SER A 45 21.69 1.94 14.81
N PHE A 46 22.43 2.85 15.43
CA PHE A 46 22.83 4.13 14.84
C PHE A 46 24.35 4.20 14.79
N PRO A 47 24.99 3.65 13.73
CA PRO A 47 26.44 3.55 13.66
C PRO A 47 27.14 4.91 13.45
N ASP A 48 26.44 5.87 12.82
CA ASP A 48 27.04 7.17 12.47
C ASP A 48 26.90 8.21 13.59
N VAL A 49 25.67 8.42 14.08
CA VAL A 49 25.32 9.45 15.06
C VAL A 49 24.29 8.87 16.00
N HIS A 50 24.62 8.79 17.28
CA HIS A 50 23.69 8.26 18.28
C HIS A 50 22.54 9.22 18.59
N PRO A 51 21.38 8.72 19.05
CA PRO A 51 20.32 9.56 19.56
C PRO A 51 20.79 10.37 20.78
N THR A 52 20.42 11.64 20.87
CA THR A 52 20.89 12.59 21.89
C THR A 52 19.74 13.32 22.55
N ILE A 53 19.90 13.68 23.84
CA ILE A 53 18.93 14.53 24.53
C ILE A 53 19.38 15.98 24.42
N ILE A 54 18.54 16.84 23.84
CA ILE A 54 18.77 18.29 23.72
C ILE A 54 17.51 19.00 24.18
N ASN A 55 17.64 19.92 25.15
CA ASN A 55 16.52 20.65 25.75
C ASN A 55 15.37 19.73 26.20
N ASP A 56 15.71 18.66 26.93
CA ASP A 56 14.76 17.64 27.42
C ASP A 56 13.92 16.96 26.32
N ARG A 57 14.44 16.90 25.09
CA ARG A 57 13.87 16.13 23.98
C ARG A 57 14.89 15.16 23.42
N VAL A 58 14.45 13.95 23.14
CA VAL A 58 15.26 12.96 22.41
C VAL A 58 15.23 13.32 20.93
N LEU A 59 16.42 13.55 20.39
CA LEU A 59 16.65 13.78 18.98
C LEU A 59 17.32 12.55 18.37
N ILE A 60 16.86 12.17 17.18
CA ILE A 60 17.29 10.95 16.49
C ILE A 60 17.63 11.25 15.03
N PRO A 61 18.60 10.54 14.41
CA PRO A 61 18.82 10.65 12.98
C PRO A 61 17.57 10.19 12.22
N VAL A 62 17.03 11.06 11.36
CA VAL A 62 15.80 10.78 10.58
C VAL A 62 15.91 9.43 9.86
N ARG A 63 16.96 9.26 9.06
CA ARG A 63 17.11 8.10 8.20
C ARG A 63 17.17 6.79 8.98
N GLY A 64 18.01 6.75 10.01
CA GLY A 64 18.28 5.54 10.79
C GLY A 64 17.05 4.96 11.48
N LEU A 65 16.04 5.79 11.79
CA LEU A 65 14.79 5.30 12.35
C LEU A 65 13.75 5.02 11.27
N PHE A 66 13.45 6.01 10.42
CA PHE A 66 12.25 5.94 9.58
C PHE A 66 12.37 4.97 8.41
N GLU A 67 13.58 4.67 7.92
CA GLU A 67 13.77 3.58 6.95
C GLU A 67 13.49 2.20 7.57
N ASN A 68 13.84 2.00 8.85
CA ASN A 68 13.50 0.77 9.59
C ASN A 68 11.99 0.65 9.85
N LEU A 69 11.24 1.75 9.79
CA LEU A 69 9.78 1.79 9.86
C LEU A 69 9.11 1.73 8.47
N GLY A 70 9.85 1.37 7.42
CA GLY A 70 9.32 1.24 6.05
C GLY A 70 9.04 2.57 5.35
N CYS A 71 9.50 3.71 5.90
CA CYS A 71 9.36 5.01 5.25
C CYS A 71 10.53 5.28 4.28
N SER A 72 10.25 6.00 3.20
CA SER A 72 11.30 6.61 2.39
C SER A 72 11.77 7.92 3.01
N VAL A 73 13.07 8.18 2.98
CA VAL A 73 13.67 9.41 3.52
C VAL A 73 14.52 10.08 2.45
N SER A 74 14.15 11.29 2.05
CA SER A 74 14.87 12.11 1.07
C SER A 74 15.22 13.49 1.62
N TRP A 75 16.09 14.22 0.91
CA TRP A 75 16.57 15.54 1.31
C TRP A 75 16.36 16.54 0.18
N GLU A 76 15.68 17.65 0.47
CA GLU A 76 15.52 18.77 -0.44
C GLU A 76 16.55 19.85 -0.14
N GLN A 77 17.56 19.95 -1.01
CA GLN A 77 18.71 20.82 -0.81
C GLN A 77 18.35 22.31 -0.78
N ARG A 78 17.42 22.75 -1.64
CA ARG A 78 17.09 24.17 -1.81
C ARG A 78 16.48 24.79 -0.57
N SER A 79 15.64 24.03 0.13
CA SER A 79 14.92 24.46 1.33
C SER A 79 15.56 23.95 2.62
N SER A 80 16.60 23.12 2.54
CA SER A 80 17.18 22.40 3.67
C SER A 80 16.14 21.60 4.47
N THR A 81 15.37 20.78 3.75
CA THR A 81 14.23 20.03 4.31
C THR A 81 14.44 18.53 4.19
N ALA A 82 14.32 17.81 5.30
CA ALA A 82 14.20 16.35 5.26
C ALA A 82 12.75 15.96 4.97
N ILE A 83 12.54 15.02 4.06
CA ILE A 83 11.21 14.56 3.66
C ILE A 83 11.10 13.08 3.99
N VAL A 84 10.22 12.75 4.93
CA VAL A 84 9.87 11.37 5.30
C VAL A 84 8.52 11.06 4.68
N LYS A 85 8.43 9.96 3.93
CA LYS A 85 7.16 9.51 3.35
C LYS A 85 6.90 8.06 3.71
N ASN A 86 5.74 7.79 4.29
CA ASN A 86 5.15 6.45 4.24
C ASN A 86 4.07 6.42 3.16
N GLN A 87 3.33 5.31 3.09
CA GLN A 87 2.24 5.16 2.13
C GLN A 87 1.10 6.20 2.32
N PHE A 88 0.87 6.73 3.52
CA PHE A 88 -0.27 7.61 3.81
C PHE A 88 0.08 9.10 3.92
N LYS A 89 1.32 9.41 4.32
CA LYS A 89 1.71 10.73 4.79
C LYS A 89 3.07 11.13 4.25
N THR A 90 3.15 12.39 3.81
CA THR A 90 4.40 13.10 3.56
C THR A 90 4.66 14.06 4.71
N VAL A 91 5.75 13.85 5.43
CA VAL A 91 6.23 14.72 6.50
C VAL A 91 7.46 15.48 6.02
N LYS A 92 7.33 16.79 5.84
CA LYS A 92 8.44 17.70 5.51
C LYS A 92 8.96 18.35 6.79
N ILE A 93 10.27 18.31 6.98
CA ILE A 93 10.95 18.71 8.21
C ILE A 93 12.03 19.74 7.85
N PRO A 94 11.69 21.04 7.79
CA PRO A 94 12.65 22.09 7.51
C PRO A 94 13.64 22.24 8.67
N VAL A 95 14.95 22.17 8.39
CA VAL A 95 15.98 22.31 9.42
C VAL A 95 15.98 23.72 10.00
N GLY A 96 16.15 23.82 11.32
CA GLY A 96 16.13 25.08 12.06
C GLY A 96 14.72 25.61 12.35
N SER A 97 13.69 25.00 11.77
CA SER A 97 12.31 25.39 11.99
C SER A 97 11.70 24.70 13.21
N GLN A 98 10.87 25.42 13.97
CA GLN A 98 10.08 24.88 15.07
C GLN A 98 8.72 24.31 14.60
N HIS A 99 8.64 23.84 13.36
CA HIS A 99 7.46 23.16 12.85
C HIS A 99 7.84 22.11 11.80
N ILE A 100 6.94 21.17 11.60
CA ILE A 100 6.93 20.21 10.48
C ILE A 100 5.67 20.44 9.64
N LEU A 101 5.66 19.91 8.43
CA LEU A 101 4.49 19.90 7.56
C LEU A 101 4.06 18.45 7.33
N VAL A 102 2.83 18.10 7.68
CA VAL A 102 2.23 16.79 7.42
C VAL A 102 1.16 16.97 6.35
N ASN A 103 1.36 16.41 5.16
CA ASN A 103 0.49 16.64 4.01
C ASN A 103 0.21 18.14 3.80
N ASP A 104 1.27 18.94 3.88
CA ASP A 104 1.29 20.40 3.79
C ASP A 104 0.57 21.18 4.91
N GLN A 105 0.03 20.49 5.93
CA GLN A 105 -0.47 21.13 7.15
C GLN A 105 0.65 21.33 8.18
N LYS A 106 0.74 22.55 8.71
CA LYS A 106 1.77 22.92 9.69
C LYS A 106 1.45 22.36 11.08
N ILE A 107 2.43 21.67 11.67
CA ILE A 107 2.41 21.20 13.06
C ILE A 107 3.62 21.77 13.78
N ASP A 108 3.39 22.53 14.86
CA ASP A 108 4.48 23.11 15.65
C ASP A 108 5.19 22.04 16.49
N THR A 109 6.50 22.18 16.64
CA THR A 109 7.36 21.24 17.39
C THR A 109 8.10 21.98 18.50
N SER A 110 8.21 21.35 19.68
CA SER A 110 8.85 21.96 20.85
C SER A 110 10.36 22.23 20.72
N VAL A 111 11.07 21.52 19.83
CA VAL A 111 12.50 21.69 19.55
C VAL A 111 12.70 21.60 18.04
N PRO A 112 13.48 22.49 17.41
CA PRO A 112 13.68 22.45 15.97
C PRO A 112 14.51 21.23 15.55
N ALA A 113 14.29 20.77 14.31
CA ALA A 113 15.21 19.85 13.66
C ALA A 113 16.58 20.52 13.46
N GLN A 114 17.68 19.78 13.62
CA GLN A 114 19.03 20.32 13.53
C GLN A 114 20.00 19.35 12.88
N ILE A 115 21.10 19.86 12.32
CA ILE A 115 22.15 19.02 11.73
C ILE A 115 23.26 18.84 12.76
N ILE A 116 23.55 17.58 13.11
CA ILE A 116 24.67 17.21 14.00
C ILE A 116 25.49 16.17 13.28
N ASN A 117 26.81 16.39 13.16
CA ASN A 117 27.73 15.48 12.47
C ASN A 117 27.22 15.04 11.08
N SER A 118 26.70 15.99 10.29
CA SER A 118 26.14 15.73 8.96
C SER A 118 24.95 14.76 8.93
N ARG A 119 24.19 14.68 10.03
CA ARG A 119 22.89 13.98 10.09
C ARG A 119 21.81 14.94 10.55
N THR A 120 20.65 14.88 9.90
CA THR A 120 19.45 15.58 10.34
C THR A 120 18.88 14.87 11.56
N MET A 121 18.89 15.56 12.69
CA MET A 121 18.43 15.12 14.00
C MET A 121 17.07 15.76 14.27
N ILE A 122 16.08 14.93 14.58
CA ILE A 122 14.69 15.36 14.74
C ILE A 122 14.11 14.95 16.09
N PRO A 123 13.21 15.75 16.68
CA PRO A 123 12.46 15.33 17.86
C PRO A 123 11.62 14.11 17.51
N ILE A 124 11.98 12.96 18.10
CA ILE A 124 11.41 11.66 17.74
C ILE A 124 9.87 11.66 17.82
N ARG A 125 9.33 12.21 18.92
CA ARG A 125 7.89 12.24 19.17
C ARG A 125 7.12 12.99 18.08
N ALA A 126 7.58 14.17 17.67
CA ALA A 126 6.83 14.99 16.71
C ALA A 126 6.67 14.31 15.35
N VAL A 127 7.71 13.61 14.89
CA VAL A 127 7.68 12.94 13.58
C VAL A 127 7.04 11.57 13.67
N SER A 128 7.23 10.85 14.78
CA SER A 128 6.52 9.60 15.03
C SER A 128 5.01 9.81 15.18
N GLU A 129 4.56 10.78 15.97
CA GLU A 129 3.13 11.13 16.09
C GLU A 129 2.56 11.63 14.76
N ALA A 130 3.33 12.42 14.00
CA ALA A 130 2.93 12.80 12.65
C ALA A 130 2.66 11.61 11.72
N LEU A 131 3.29 10.46 11.98
CA LEU A 131 3.12 9.20 11.27
C LEU A 131 2.20 8.20 12.01
N ASP A 132 1.42 8.68 13.00
CA ASP A 132 0.49 7.90 13.83
C ASP A 132 1.17 6.78 14.63
N LEU A 133 2.43 6.98 15.02
CA LEU A 133 3.19 6.06 15.86
C LEU A 133 3.20 6.54 17.31
N GLU A 134 2.96 5.61 18.24
CA GLU A 134 3.07 5.90 19.67
C GLU A 134 4.54 5.83 20.12
N VAL A 135 4.97 6.81 20.92
CA VAL A 135 6.35 6.88 21.44
C VAL A 135 6.36 6.90 22.95
N GLN A 136 6.93 5.84 23.53
CA GLN A 136 7.12 5.69 24.97
C GLN A 136 8.58 5.94 25.36
N TRP A 137 8.78 6.74 26.41
CA TRP A 137 10.09 6.96 27.02
C TRP A 137 10.24 6.13 28.29
N ASN A 138 11.31 5.33 28.39
CA ASN A 138 11.69 4.63 29.61
C ASN A 138 12.88 5.35 30.26
N ALA A 139 12.60 6.12 31.31
CA ALA A 139 13.62 6.89 32.02
C ALA A 139 14.67 6.03 32.73
N GLN A 140 14.28 4.87 33.27
CA GLN A 140 15.18 3.97 34.01
C GLN A 140 16.22 3.33 33.08
N LYS A 141 15.78 2.92 31.88
CA LYS A 141 16.64 2.30 30.86
C LYS A 141 17.24 3.30 29.88
N ARG A 142 16.85 4.57 29.95
CA ARG A 142 17.17 5.64 28.98
C ARG A 142 16.91 5.19 27.54
N SER A 143 15.75 4.59 27.33
CA SER A 143 15.37 4.04 26.03
C SER A 143 14.06 4.63 25.52
N VAL A 144 13.98 4.81 24.21
CA VAL A 144 12.72 5.10 23.51
C VAL A 144 12.17 3.79 22.94
N ILE A 145 10.87 3.55 23.13
CA ILE A 145 10.12 2.46 22.50
C ILE A 145 9.11 3.11 21.57
N ILE A 146 9.16 2.75 20.29
CA ILE A 146 8.19 3.16 19.29
C ILE A 146 7.27 1.97 19.06
N HIS A 147 5.99 2.14 19.34
CA HIS A 147 5.01 1.12 19.03
C HIS A 147 4.56 1.31 17.60
N ALA A 148 4.98 0.39 16.73
CA ALA A 148 4.38 0.26 15.42
C ALA A 148 2.98 -0.33 15.67
N ASN A 149 1.95 0.52 15.62
CA ASN A 149 0.57 0.01 15.58
C ASN A 149 0.46 -0.93 14.38
N SER A 150 -0.31 -2.00 14.51
CA SER A 150 -0.61 -2.99 13.45
C SER A 150 -1.23 -2.39 12.16
N ALA A 151 -1.44 -1.07 12.13
CA ALA A 151 -1.77 -0.27 10.94
C ALA A 151 -0.54 0.04 10.05
N ASN A 152 0.69 0.00 10.58
CA ASN A 152 1.93 0.33 9.86
C ASN A 152 2.83 -0.87 9.53
N THR A 153 2.63 -2.02 10.18
CA THR A 153 3.01 -3.34 9.65
C THR A 153 1.76 -3.95 9.04
N ILE A 154 1.55 -3.83 7.73
CA ILE A 154 0.31 -4.32 7.14
C ILE A 154 0.26 -5.84 7.26
N ASN A 155 -0.51 -6.34 8.22
CA ASN A 155 -0.84 -7.74 8.32
C ASN A 155 -1.64 -8.13 7.07
N PRO A 156 -1.32 -9.21 6.35
CA PRO A 156 -2.10 -9.69 5.20
C PRO A 156 -3.62 -9.74 5.43
N SER A 157 -4.06 -9.88 6.69
CA SER A 157 -5.48 -9.86 7.08
C SER A 157 -6.14 -8.47 7.17
N THR A 158 -5.38 -7.36 7.28
CA THR A 158 -5.92 -5.99 7.24
C THR A 158 -6.14 -5.47 5.81
N TYR A 159 -5.53 -6.11 4.79
CA TYR A 159 -5.81 -5.84 3.37
C TYR A 159 -7.22 -6.22 2.93
N ASN A 160 -8.01 -6.87 3.80
CA ASN A 160 -9.34 -7.34 3.47
C ASN A 160 -10.33 -6.24 3.02
N ASN A 161 -9.99 -4.96 3.20
CA ASN A 161 -10.90 -3.83 2.94
C ASN A 161 -10.43 -2.84 1.85
N PHE A 162 -9.22 -2.95 1.29
CA PHE A 162 -8.68 -2.00 0.29
C PHE A 162 -8.83 -2.45 -1.16
N GLY A 163 -9.47 -3.60 -1.38
CA GLY A 163 -9.27 -4.39 -2.59
C GLY A 163 -7.98 -5.21 -2.51
N SER A 164 -7.91 -6.27 -3.31
CA SER A 164 -6.81 -7.25 -3.23
C SER A 164 -5.46 -6.76 -3.73
N ALA A 165 -5.44 -5.69 -4.53
CA ALA A 165 -4.23 -5.03 -5.02
C ALA A 165 -3.81 -3.82 -4.16
N ALA A 166 -4.43 -3.61 -2.99
CA ALA A 166 -4.04 -2.58 -2.04
C ALA A 166 -3.88 -1.19 -2.68
N PHE A 167 -2.69 -0.60 -2.69
CA PHE A 167 -2.49 0.77 -3.14
C PHE A 167 -2.08 0.88 -4.59
N ILE A 168 -2.86 1.59 -5.40
CA ILE A 168 -2.58 1.82 -6.83
C ILE A 168 -1.26 2.55 -7.13
N ARG A 169 -0.67 3.25 -6.14
CA ARG A 169 0.65 3.89 -6.26
C ARG A 169 1.80 2.90 -6.30
N ASP A 170 1.59 1.68 -5.81
CA ASP A 170 2.59 0.64 -5.86
C ASP A 170 2.52 -0.09 -7.20
N LYS A 171 3.69 -0.47 -7.72
CA LYS A 171 3.78 -1.18 -8.99
C LYS A 171 2.99 -2.48 -8.91
N THR A 172 2.15 -2.70 -9.93
CA THR A 172 1.18 -3.78 -10.00
C THR A 172 1.49 -4.70 -11.18
N VAL A 173 1.57 -6.00 -10.95
CA VAL A 173 1.61 -7.02 -11.99
C VAL A 173 0.19 -7.48 -12.31
N ILE A 174 -0.15 -7.59 -13.60
CA ILE A 174 -1.43 -8.17 -14.03
C ILE A 174 -1.13 -9.51 -14.70
N VAL A 175 -1.56 -10.59 -14.05
CA VAL A 175 -1.51 -11.95 -14.59
C VAL A 175 -2.77 -12.23 -15.40
N SER A 176 -2.58 -12.69 -16.62
CA SER A 176 -3.66 -12.95 -17.58
C SER A 176 -3.81 -14.43 -17.84
N ILE A 177 -4.99 -14.97 -17.55
CA ILE A 177 -5.28 -16.40 -17.56
C ILE A 177 -6.38 -16.66 -18.59
N PHE A 178 -6.01 -17.26 -19.72
CA PHE A 178 -6.97 -17.69 -20.73
C PHE A 178 -7.65 -18.98 -20.31
N ALA A 179 -8.88 -18.85 -19.82
CA ALA A 179 -9.62 -19.94 -19.23
C ALA A 179 -10.66 -20.49 -20.20
N SER A 180 -10.67 -21.81 -20.31
CA SER A 180 -11.70 -22.60 -20.98
C SER A 180 -12.41 -23.45 -19.94
N ASP A 181 -13.69 -23.75 -20.16
CA ASP A 181 -14.48 -24.61 -19.29
C ASP A 181 -15.45 -25.47 -20.12
N THR A 182 -16.56 -25.95 -19.53
CA THR A 182 -17.55 -26.73 -20.29
C THR A 182 -18.41 -25.89 -21.25
N GLU A 183 -18.39 -24.56 -21.11
CA GLU A 183 -19.20 -23.62 -21.90
C GLU A 183 -18.36 -22.67 -22.76
N THR A 184 -17.05 -22.58 -22.50
CA THR A 184 -16.12 -21.67 -23.16
C THR A 184 -14.86 -22.39 -23.61
N SER A 185 -14.23 -21.88 -24.68
CA SER A 185 -13.02 -22.50 -25.21
C SER A 185 -12.10 -21.50 -25.90
N TRP A 186 -10.82 -21.58 -25.59
CA TRP A 186 -9.75 -20.97 -26.37
C TRP A 186 -9.06 -22.02 -27.24
N ASN A 187 -8.93 -21.73 -28.54
CA ASN A 187 -8.15 -22.51 -29.48
C ASN A 187 -7.16 -21.60 -30.22
N PHE A 188 -5.97 -21.43 -29.65
CA PHE A 188 -4.89 -20.61 -30.24
C PHE A 188 -4.26 -21.20 -31.52
N SER A 189 -4.75 -22.33 -32.03
CA SER A 189 -4.45 -22.74 -33.42
C SER A 189 -5.33 -22.01 -34.44
N GLN A 190 -6.45 -21.43 -34.00
CA GLN A 190 -7.37 -20.65 -34.86
C GLN A 190 -6.95 -19.19 -34.90
N LYS A 191 -7.07 -18.58 -36.08
CA LYS A 191 -6.66 -17.18 -36.28
C LYS A 191 -7.55 -16.24 -35.48
N GLU A 192 -8.83 -16.55 -35.37
CA GLU A 192 -9.86 -15.76 -34.73
C GLU A 192 -9.58 -15.58 -33.23
N ASP A 193 -9.15 -16.64 -32.55
CA ASP A 193 -8.84 -16.59 -31.12
C ASP A 193 -7.50 -15.87 -30.86
N ASN A 194 -6.52 -15.98 -31.76
CA ASN A 194 -5.30 -15.17 -31.69
C ASN A 194 -5.60 -13.67 -31.89
N MET A 195 -6.49 -13.33 -32.82
CA MET A 195 -6.93 -11.96 -33.03
C MET A 195 -7.68 -11.43 -31.81
N LEU A 196 -8.57 -12.24 -31.23
CA LEU A 196 -9.29 -11.88 -30.01
C LEU A 196 -8.34 -11.64 -28.84
N ALA A 197 -7.35 -12.51 -28.60
CA ALA A 197 -6.35 -12.30 -27.55
C ALA A 197 -5.51 -11.03 -27.79
N THR A 198 -5.16 -10.73 -29.04
CA THR A 198 -4.47 -9.46 -29.38
C THR A 198 -5.35 -8.25 -29.04
N GLU A 199 -6.64 -8.33 -29.34
CA GLU A 199 -7.61 -7.29 -28.97
C GLU A 199 -7.77 -7.15 -27.46
N THR A 200 -7.80 -8.26 -26.72
CA THR A 200 -7.81 -8.29 -25.25
C THR A 200 -6.63 -7.53 -24.67
N LEU A 201 -5.42 -7.78 -25.17
CA LEU A 201 -4.22 -7.06 -24.73
C LEU A 201 -4.30 -5.56 -25.05
N ASN A 202 -4.80 -5.19 -26.23
CA ASN A 202 -4.98 -3.79 -26.59
C ASN A 202 -6.00 -3.08 -25.70
N ASN A 203 -7.13 -3.74 -25.37
CA ASN A 203 -8.13 -3.14 -24.48
C ASN A 203 -7.58 -2.99 -23.06
N LEU A 204 -6.80 -3.97 -22.57
CA LEU A 204 -6.11 -3.88 -21.29
C LEU A 204 -5.11 -2.72 -21.28
N SER A 205 -4.32 -2.54 -22.35
CA SER A 205 -3.41 -1.40 -22.50
C SER A 205 -4.13 -0.07 -22.38
N ILE A 206 -5.25 0.11 -23.10
CA ILE A 206 -6.03 1.36 -23.05
C ILE A 206 -6.56 1.62 -21.63
N ALA A 207 -7.00 0.57 -20.92
CA ALA A 207 -7.52 0.69 -19.57
C ALA A 207 -6.46 1.12 -18.56
N VAL A 208 -5.29 0.48 -18.57
CA VAL A 208 -4.21 0.82 -17.62
C VAL A 208 -3.55 2.15 -17.94
N ASP A 209 -3.48 2.54 -19.22
CA ASP A 209 -3.03 3.87 -19.63
C ASP A 209 -3.99 4.94 -19.11
N TRP A 210 -5.31 4.74 -19.30
CA TRP A 210 -6.33 5.64 -18.77
C TRP A 210 -6.28 5.76 -17.23
N LEU A 211 -6.10 4.65 -16.51
CA LEU A 211 -5.92 4.69 -15.05
C LEU A 211 -4.67 5.45 -14.64
N SER A 212 -3.56 5.25 -15.36
CA SER A 212 -2.29 5.93 -15.09
C SER A 212 -2.42 7.44 -15.30
N GLU A 213 -3.07 7.87 -16.39
CA GLU A 213 -3.34 9.29 -16.68
C GLU A 213 -4.23 9.94 -15.61
N ASN A 214 -5.31 9.27 -15.19
CA ASN A 214 -6.23 9.82 -14.20
C ASN A 214 -5.60 9.89 -12.79
N THR A 215 -4.85 8.86 -12.38
CA THR A 215 -4.15 8.85 -11.09
C THR A 215 -3.04 9.91 -11.03
N GLU A 216 -2.42 10.25 -12.16
CA GLU A 216 -1.39 11.29 -12.25
C GLU A 216 -1.94 12.69 -11.90
N THR A 217 -3.24 12.94 -12.14
CA THR A 217 -3.90 14.18 -11.70
C THR A 217 -3.90 14.37 -10.17
N TYR A 218 -3.70 13.28 -9.42
CA TYR A 218 -3.54 13.25 -7.97
C TYR A 218 -2.07 13.11 -7.53
N ASN A 219 -1.10 13.32 -8.45
CA ASN A 219 0.33 13.11 -8.25
C ASN A 219 0.70 11.66 -7.86
N VAL A 220 -0.11 10.70 -8.27
CA VAL A 220 0.17 9.27 -8.10
C VAL A 220 0.45 8.69 -9.47
N LYS A 221 1.66 8.16 -9.65
CA LYS A 221 2.02 7.45 -10.87
C LYS A 221 1.69 5.97 -10.70
N ALA A 222 0.55 5.52 -11.21
CA ALA A 222 0.25 4.10 -11.28
C ALA A 222 1.21 3.42 -12.27
N GLU A 223 1.74 2.24 -11.91
CA GLU A 223 2.64 1.48 -12.77
C GLU A 223 2.13 0.04 -12.90
N PHE A 224 1.85 -0.39 -14.13
CA PHE A 224 1.34 -1.72 -14.43
C PHE A 224 2.30 -2.52 -15.31
N VAL A 225 2.53 -3.78 -14.95
CA VAL A 225 3.25 -4.76 -15.78
C VAL A 225 2.25 -5.80 -16.26
N TYR A 226 1.91 -5.75 -17.55
CA TYR A 226 0.83 -6.55 -18.15
C TYR A 226 1.12 -7.00 -19.58
N ASP A 227 2.11 -6.40 -20.26
CA ASP A 227 2.37 -6.63 -21.69
C ASP A 227 2.95 -8.03 -21.92
N TRP A 228 2.11 -8.92 -22.45
CA TRP A 228 2.44 -10.32 -22.74
C TRP A 228 3.47 -10.49 -23.85
N ALA A 229 3.54 -9.55 -24.80
CA ALA A 229 4.51 -9.61 -25.89
C ALA A 229 5.94 -9.40 -25.37
N LYS A 230 6.08 -8.70 -24.24
CA LYS A 230 7.35 -8.49 -23.53
C LYS A 230 7.57 -9.48 -22.40
N ASN A 231 6.51 -9.93 -21.75
CA ASN A 231 6.54 -10.68 -20.50
C ASN A 231 5.65 -11.93 -20.61
N SER A 232 6.14 -12.96 -21.30
CA SER A 232 5.37 -14.17 -21.57
C SER A 232 4.99 -14.98 -20.32
N ASP A 233 5.69 -14.77 -19.20
CA ASP A 233 5.42 -15.38 -17.89
C ASP A 233 4.22 -14.76 -17.15
N LEU A 234 3.62 -13.71 -17.72
CA LEU A 234 2.36 -13.15 -17.24
C LEU A 234 1.12 -13.83 -17.84
N VAL A 235 1.31 -14.73 -18.81
CA VAL A 235 0.21 -15.40 -19.52
C VAL A 235 0.15 -16.87 -19.18
N TYR A 236 -1.05 -17.31 -18.82
CA TYR A 236 -1.37 -18.71 -18.53
C TYR A 236 -2.57 -19.15 -19.36
N SER A 237 -2.73 -20.46 -19.51
CA SER A 237 -3.92 -21.05 -20.14
C SER A 237 -4.36 -22.28 -19.36
N VAL A 238 -5.67 -22.45 -19.18
CA VAL A 238 -6.23 -23.52 -18.35
C VAL A 238 -7.56 -24.02 -18.91
N GLN A 239 -7.80 -25.32 -18.78
CA GLN A 239 -9.09 -25.96 -19.04
C GLN A 239 -9.68 -26.47 -17.72
N PHE A 240 -10.82 -25.91 -17.34
CA PHE A 240 -11.65 -26.40 -16.24
C PHE A 240 -12.62 -27.48 -16.75
N HIS A 241 -12.98 -28.41 -15.86
CA HIS A 241 -13.86 -29.54 -16.17
C HIS A 241 -15.34 -29.27 -15.81
N GLN A 242 -15.64 -28.07 -15.31
CA GLN A 242 -16.96 -27.61 -14.92
C GLN A 242 -17.14 -26.16 -15.35
N SER A 243 -18.39 -25.76 -15.62
CA SER A 243 -18.71 -24.38 -15.99
C SER A 243 -18.34 -23.43 -14.86
N LEU A 244 -17.47 -22.47 -15.16
CA LEU A 244 -17.16 -21.36 -14.27
C LEU A 244 -18.12 -20.18 -14.48
N ILE A 245 -18.86 -20.19 -15.60
CA ILE A 245 -19.89 -19.21 -15.90
C ILE A 245 -21.17 -19.56 -15.13
N THR A 246 -21.22 -19.18 -13.86
CA THR A 246 -22.40 -19.35 -13.03
C THR A 246 -22.88 -18.01 -12.49
N ALA A 247 -24.19 -17.77 -12.53
CA ALA A 247 -24.81 -16.52 -12.07
C ALA A 247 -24.56 -16.18 -10.58
N ASN A 248 -24.02 -17.13 -9.81
CA ASN A 248 -23.85 -17.01 -8.36
C ASN A 248 -22.38 -17.07 -7.91
N GLY A 249 -21.41 -17.03 -8.83
CA GLY A 249 -19.99 -17.01 -8.47
C GLY A 249 -19.46 -18.27 -7.76
N LYS A 250 -20.18 -19.39 -7.86
CA LYS A 250 -19.99 -20.59 -7.00
C LYS A 250 -18.66 -21.34 -7.21
N HIS A 251 -17.93 -21.05 -8.29
CA HIS A 251 -16.69 -21.74 -8.66
C HIS A 251 -15.43 -20.90 -8.51
N TYR A 252 -15.54 -19.81 -7.76
CA TYR A 252 -14.43 -18.95 -7.38
C TYR A 252 -13.26 -19.72 -6.74
N THR A 253 -13.56 -20.73 -5.92
CA THR A 253 -12.58 -21.59 -5.26
C THR A 253 -11.69 -22.33 -6.26
N ASP A 254 -12.21 -22.73 -7.42
CA ASP A 254 -11.42 -23.45 -8.43
C ASP A 254 -10.39 -22.55 -9.10
N GLN A 255 -10.75 -21.29 -9.33
CA GLN A 255 -9.85 -20.28 -9.88
C GLN A 255 -8.74 -19.93 -8.88
N VAL A 256 -9.10 -19.76 -7.60
CA VAL A 256 -8.13 -19.53 -6.51
C VAL A 256 -7.18 -20.72 -6.38
N ASN A 257 -7.69 -21.95 -6.33
CA ASN A 257 -6.87 -23.16 -6.25
C ASN A 257 -5.90 -23.26 -7.44
N TYR A 258 -6.35 -22.88 -8.65
CA TYR A 258 -5.49 -22.83 -9.82
C TYR A 258 -4.36 -21.82 -9.66
N ILE A 259 -4.67 -20.59 -9.21
CA ILE A 259 -3.66 -19.56 -8.93
C ILE A 259 -2.64 -20.09 -7.93
N ASP A 260 -3.10 -20.56 -6.77
CA ASP A 260 -2.25 -21.02 -5.66
C ASP A 260 -1.35 -22.20 -6.07
N GLN A 261 -1.81 -23.05 -6.99
CA GLN A 261 -1.07 -24.23 -7.42
C GLN A 261 -0.10 -23.97 -8.58
N TYR A 262 -0.44 -23.07 -9.51
CA TYR A 262 0.25 -22.99 -10.81
C TYR A 262 0.85 -21.62 -11.13
N VAL A 263 0.49 -20.55 -10.42
CA VAL A 263 1.03 -19.22 -10.66
C VAL A 263 2.09 -18.90 -9.59
N ASP A 264 3.33 -18.65 -10.02
CA ASP A 264 4.42 -18.24 -9.13
C ASP A 264 4.32 -16.75 -8.77
N SER A 265 3.29 -16.39 -7.99
CA SER A 265 2.97 -15.00 -7.67
C SER A 265 4.09 -14.28 -6.93
N GLU A 266 4.77 -14.96 -6.00
CA GLU A 266 5.91 -14.39 -5.28
C GLU A 266 7.11 -14.17 -6.21
N GLY A 267 7.42 -15.13 -7.08
CA GLY A 267 8.46 -14.99 -8.10
C GLY A 267 8.17 -13.85 -9.07
N LEU A 268 6.92 -13.68 -9.50
CA LEU A 268 6.50 -12.59 -10.37
C LEU A 268 6.64 -11.22 -9.69
N LEU A 269 6.15 -11.07 -8.46
CA LEU A 269 6.29 -9.84 -7.67
C LEU A 269 7.78 -9.46 -7.51
N ASN A 270 8.63 -10.44 -7.16
CA ASN A 270 10.07 -10.24 -7.01
C ASN A 270 10.74 -9.86 -8.34
N LYS A 271 10.43 -10.58 -9.43
CA LYS A 271 11.01 -10.35 -10.76
C LYS A 271 10.74 -8.94 -11.28
N TYR A 272 9.51 -8.46 -11.10
CA TYR A 272 9.08 -7.15 -11.62
C TYR A 272 9.26 -6.00 -10.62
N ASN A 273 9.78 -6.30 -9.42
CA ASN A 273 9.87 -5.36 -8.30
C ASN A 273 8.52 -4.65 -8.08
N ALA A 274 7.47 -5.47 -7.97
CA ALA A 274 6.10 -5.06 -7.77
C ALA A 274 5.64 -5.43 -6.35
N LYS A 275 4.67 -4.69 -5.83
CA LYS A 275 4.05 -5.01 -4.53
C LYS A 275 2.64 -5.56 -4.65
N ASN A 276 1.98 -5.28 -5.78
CA ASN A 276 0.61 -5.70 -6.01
C ASN A 276 0.55 -6.68 -7.18
N ILE A 277 -0.42 -7.59 -7.12
CA ILE A 277 -0.73 -8.54 -8.19
C ILE A 277 -2.23 -8.63 -8.40
N ILE A 278 -2.66 -8.58 -9.66
CA ILE A 278 -4.05 -8.76 -10.09
C ILE A 278 -4.12 -9.99 -10.98
N TYR A 279 -5.19 -10.78 -10.84
CA TYR A 279 -5.45 -11.94 -11.70
C TYR A 279 -6.70 -11.70 -12.54
N MET A 280 -6.52 -11.74 -13.85
CA MET A 280 -7.60 -11.60 -14.83
C MET A 280 -7.79 -12.90 -15.59
N PHE A 281 -8.99 -13.47 -15.50
CA PHE A 281 -9.39 -14.62 -16.29
C PHE A 281 -10.18 -14.14 -17.51
N PHE A 282 -9.77 -14.61 -18.68
CA PHE A 282 -10.42 -14.32 -19.95
C PHE A 282 -11.13 -15.56 -20.46
N PHE A 283 -12.43 -15.43 -20.70
CA PHE A 283 -13.29 -16.50 -21.20
C PHE A 283 -13.78 -16.15 -22.60
N ASN A 284 -13.56 -17.06 -23.55
CA ASN A 284 -14.07 -16.93 -24.91
C ASN A 284 -15.44 -17.60 -24.99
N THR A 285 -16.53 -16.81 -24.88
CA THR A 285 -17.89 -17.35 -24.88
C THR A 285 -18.41 -17.56 -26.31
N PRO A 286 -19.33 -18.52 -26.52
CA PRO A 286 -20.06 -18.62 -27.77
C PRO A 286 -21.00 -17.42 -27.96
N PHE A 287 -21.23 -17.03 -29.23
CA PHE A 287 -22.18 -15.98 -29.68
C PHE A 287 -23.66 -16.41 -29.53
N SER A 288 -24.02 -16.91 -28.36
CA SER A 288 -25.41 -17.32 -28.07
C SER A 288 -25.75 -17.28 -26.58
N ASN A 289 -24.78 -16.89 -25.73
CA ASN A 289 -24.92 -16.98 -24.29
C ASN A 289 -25.00 -15.57 -23.67
N GLN A 290 -26.05 -15.35 -22.88
CA GLN A 290 -26.27 -14.11 -22.13
C GLN A 290 -25.46 -14.11 -20.81
N HIS A 291 -24.14 -13.91 -20.88
CA HIS A 291 -23.29 -13.73 -19.70
C HIS A 291 -22.57 -12.37 -19.67
N ASN A 292 -23.04 -11.45 -18.81
CA ASN A 292 -22.37 -10.17 -18.57
C ASN A 292 -20.94 -10.40 -18.04
N PRO A 293 -19.93 -9.60 -18.43
CA PRO A 293 -18.69 -9.42 -17.67
C PRO A 293 -18.99 -9.18 -16.19
N TRP A 294 -18.23 -9.82 -15.29
CA TRP A 294 -18.34 -9.59 -13.85
C TRP A 294 -16.96 -9.74 -13.21
N SER A 295 -16.53 -8.79 -12.38
CA SER A 295 -15.67 -9.16 -11.26
C SER A 295 -16.54 -9.65 -10.12
N LEU A 296 -16.02 -10.64 -9.36
CA LEU A 296 -16.56 -10.87 -8.03
C LEU A 296 -15.72 -10.04 -7.07
N PRO A 297 -16.30 -9.01 -6.42
CA PRO A 297 -15.68 -8.47 -5.22
C PRO A 297 -15.61 -9.60 -4.19
N LYS A 298 -14.59 -9.54 -3.34
CA LYS A 298 -14.45 -10.46 -2.21
C LYS A 298 -15.73 -10.45 -1.37
N GLU A 299 -16.51 -11.53 -1.43
CA GLU A 299 -17.60 -11.77 -0.49
C GLU A 299 -17.01 -11.87 0.94
N PRO A 300 -17.48 -11.07 1.92
CA PRO A 300 -16.94 -11.02 3.29
C PRO A 300 -16.86 -12.37 4.02
N ASN A 301 -17.60 -13.37 3.54
CA ASN A 301 -17.75 -14.67 4.18
C ASN A 301 -16.82 -15.75 3.60
N ASN A 302 -16.07 -15.47 2.53
CA ASN A 302 -15.12 -16.41 1.97
C ASN A 302 -13.70 -16.07 2.43
N ASN A 303 -12.97 -17.08 2.90
CA ASN A 303 -11.55 -17.02 3.30
C ASN A 303 -10.58 -16.60 2.17
N CYS A 304 -11.08 -16.03 1.06
CA CYS A 304 -10.23 -15.64 -0.05
C CYS A 304 -9.53 -14.31 0.22
N LYS A 305 -8.24 -14.26 -0.09
CA LYS A 305 -7.35 -13.10 0.09
C LYS A 305 -7.18 -12.27 -1.19
N THR A 306 -7.76 -12.71 -2.30
CA THR A 306 -7.53 -12.18 -3.65
C THR A 306 -8.89 -11.86 -4.27
N GLU A 307 -8.99 -10.84 -5.12
CA GLU A 307 -10.14 -10.61 -6.00
C GLU A 307 -9.73 -11.09 -7.40
N ILE A 308 -10.67 -11.73 -8.10
CA ILE A 308 -10.45 -12.25 -9.44
C ILE A 308 -11.37 -11.50 -10.40
N ILE A 309 -10.77 -10.98 -11.46
CA ILE A 309 -11.50 -10.32 -12.53
C ILE A 309 -11.83 -11.37 -13.59
N ASN A 310 -13.12 -11.55 -13.92
CA ASN A 310 -13.55 -12.41 -15.02
C ASN A 310 -14.07 -11.57 -16.18
N ILE A 311 -13.40 -11.67 -17.33
CA ILE A 311 -13.80 -11.00 -18.57
C ILE A 311 -14.37 -12.05 -19.52
N PHE A 312 -15.66 -11.94 -19.82
CA PHE A 312 -16.35 -12.74 -20.83
C PHE A 312 -16.34 -12.00 -22.17
N HIS A 313 -15.70 -12.58 -23.18
CA HIS A 313 -15.69 -12.05 -24.54
C HIS A 313 -16.86 -12.60 -25.35
N ARG A 314 -17.45 -11.79 -26.24
CA ARG A 314 -18.59 -12.15 -27.13
C ARG A 314 -19.91 -12.30 -26.37
N PHE A 315 -20.20 -11.32 -25.53
CA PHE A 315 -21.49 -11.18 -24.85
C PHE A 315 -22.46 -10.31 -25.68
N ASP A 316 -23.74 -10.70 -25.69
CA ASP A 316 -24.85 -10.01 -26.38
C ASP A 316 -24.65 -9.79 -27.88
N ASP A 317 -23.95 -10.73 -28.54
CA ASP A 317 -23.77 -10.86 -29.99
C ASP A 317 -23.20 -9.64 -30.76
N GLU A 318 -22.79 -8.58 -30.09
CA GLU A 318 -22.35 -7.35 -30.76
C GLU A 318 -20.95 -6.86 -30.36
N PHE A 319 -20.40 -7.20 -29.17
CA PHE A 319 -19.11 -6.62 -28.73
C PHE A 319 -18.21 -7.55 -27.89
N THR A 320 -16.90 -7.38 -28.07
CA THR A 320 -15.88 -7.81 -27.10
C THR A 320 -15.90 -6.85 -25.91
N ALA A 321 -15.56 -7.33 -24.70
CA ALA A 321 -15.45 -6.46 -23.53
C ALA A 321 -14.56 -5.24 -23.86
N GLN A 322 -15.09 -4.03 -23.67
CA GLN A 322 -14.46 -2.78 -24.08
C GLN A 322 -13.52 -2.25 -22.99
N PRO A 323 -12.55 -1.36 -23.32
CA PRO A 323 -11.55 -0.90 -22.37
C PRO A 323 -12.10 -0.33 -21.04
N SER A 324 -13.26 0.34 -21.06
CA SER A 324 -13.89 0.86 -19.84
C SER A 324 -14.28 -0.23 -18.85
N ILE A 325 -14.62 -1.43 -19.33
CA ILE A 325 -14.91 -2.58 -18.47
C ILE A 325 -13.63 -3.01 -17.75
N TYR A 326 -12.50 -3.09 -18.46
CA TYR A 326 -11.22 -3.47 -17.87
C TYR A 326 -10.80 -2.46 -16.80
N ALA A 327 -10.94 -1.17 -17.09
CA ALA A 327 -10.63 -0.11 -16.12
C ALA A 327 -11.52 -0.20 -14.88
N HIS A 328 -12.83 -0.35 -15.07
CA HIS A 328 -13.81 -0.56 -14.00
C HIS A 328 -13.43 -1.74 -13.10
N GLU A 329 -13.18 -2.92 -13.67
CA GLU A 329 -12.84 -4.10 -12.87
C GLU A 329 -11.49 -3.98 -12.16
N ILE A 330 -10.50 -3.34 -12.78
CA ILE A 330 -9.20 -3.08 -12.15
C ILE A 330 -9.36 -2.12 -10.96
N MET A 331 -10.26 -1.14 -11.05
CA MET A 331 -10.50 -0.17 -9.96
C MET A 331 -11.05 -0.86 -8.69
N HIS A 332 -11.84 -1.92 -8.82
CA HIS A 332 -12.28 -2.71 -7.66
C HIS A 332 -11.11 -3.33 -6.91
N CYS A 333 -10.07 -3.80 -7.62
CA CYS A 333 -8.85 -4.32 -6.97
C CYS A 333 -8.14 -3.32 -6.07
N PHE A 334 -8.42 -2.02 -6.25
CA PHE A 334 -7.91 -0.93 -5.43
C PHE A 334 -8.99 -0.29 -4.53
N GLY A 335 -10.17 -0.91 -4.42
CA GLY A 335 -11.18 -0.56 -3.44
C GLY A 335 -12.33 0.32 -3.94
N ALA A 336 -12.36 0.69 -5.23
CA ALA A 336 -13.48 1.42 -5.82
C ALA A 336 -14.81 0.67 -5.65
N LYS A 337 -15.92 1.42 -5.61
CA LYS A 337 -17.25 0.88 -5.26
C LYS A 337 -18.23 1.09 -6.41
N ASP A 338 -19.02 0.07 -6.70
CA ASP A 338 -20.14 0.18 -7.64
C ASP A 338 -21.14 1.23 -7.19
N LEU A 339 -21.58 2.05 -8.15
CA LEU A 339 -22.52 3.14 -7.93
C LEU A 339 -23.93 2.84 -8.47
N TYR A 340 -24.10 1.74 -9.21
CA TYR A 340 -25.37 1.38 -9.87
C TYR A 340 -26.32 0.53 -9.01
N TYR A 341 -25.90 0.13 -7.80
CA TYR A 341 -26.78 -0.53 -6.83
C TYR A 341 -26.39 -0.19 -5.39
N LYS A 342 -27.37 -0.32 -4.48
CA LYS A 342 -27.15 -0.09 -3.05
C LYS A 342 -26.24 -1.17 -2.47
N ASN A 343 -25.19 -0.74 -1.79
CA ASN A 343 -24.29 -1.62 -1.04
C ASN A 343 -23.98 -1.04 0.35
N THR A 344 -23.01 -1.63 1.06
CA THR A 344 -22.63 -1.20 2.42
C THR A 344 -21.94 0.17 2.45
N TYR A 345 -21.39 0.63 1.33
CA TYR A 345 -20.76 1.94 1.17
C TYR A 345 -21.69 2.96 0.55
N ILE A 346 -22.48 2.52 -0.43
CA ILE A 346 -23.30 3.38 -1.27
C ILE A 346 -24.78 3.21 -0.91
N PRO A 347 -25.43 4.22 -0.28
CA PRO A 347 -26.84 4.20 0.04
C PRO A 347 -27.70 4.39 -1.22
N GLN A 348 -28.95 3.91 -1.17
CA GLN A 348 -29.89 4.01 -2.30
C GLN A 348 -30.06 5.45 -2.81
N SER A 349 -30.05 6.45 -1.92
CA SER A 349 -30.18 7.86 -2.30
C SER A 349 -29.07 8.34 -3.24
N TYR A 350 -27.86 7.78 -3.13
CA TYR A 350 -26.77 8.13 -4.03
C TYR A 350 -26.89 7.40 -5.37
N VAL A 351 -27.32 6.12 -5.35
CA VAL A 351 -27.65 5.37 -6.58
C VAL A 351 -28.73 6.09 -7.39
N ASP A 352 -29.78 6.57 -6.73
CA ASP A 352 -30.87 7.34 -7.34
C ASP A 352 -30.35 8.65 -7.94
N HIS A 353 -29.36 9.29 -7.31
CA HIS A 353 -28.68 10.48 -7.84
C HIS A 353 -27.86 10.14 -9.09
N CYS A 354 -27.07 9.07 -9.05
CA CYS A 354 -26.27 8.64 -10.20
C CYS A 354 -27.14 8.28 -11.41
N THR A 355 -28.30 7.67 -11.17
CA THR A 355 -29.26 7.29 -12.23
C THR A 355 -29.79 8.47 -13.02
N GLN A 356 -29.71 9.70 -12.49
CA GLN A 356 -30.23 10.87 -13.20
C GLN A 356 -29.37 11.27 -14.39
N ASN A 357 -28.03 11.29 -14.27
CA ASN A 357 -27.08 11.71 -15.33
C ASN A 357 -25.59 11.40 -14.99
N SER A 358 -25.27 10.34 -14.23
CA SER A 358 -23.87 10.03 -13.93
C SER A 358 -23.14 9.43 -15.14
N ASN A 359 -21.96 9.97 -15.45
CA ASN A 359 -20.99 9.41 -16.40
C ASN A 359 -19.76 8.80 -15.68
N ASP A 360 -19.85 8.62 -14.37
CA ASP A 360 -18.83 7.96 -13.56
C ASP A 360 -18.59 6.52 -14.03
N ILE A 361 -17.32 6.12 -14.16
CA ILE A 361 -16.94 4.79 -14.65
C ILE A 361 -17.43 3.66 -13.75
N MET A 362 -17.59 3.90 -12.45
CA MET A 362 -18.13 2.95 -11.48
C MET A 362 -19.67 2.91 -11.48
N PHE A 363 -20.33 3.76 -12.27
CA PHE A 363 -21.77 3.69 -12.54
C PHE A 363 -22.08 3.10 -13.91
N THR A 364 -21.35 3.51 -14.95
CA THR A 364 -21.61 3.12 -16.34
C THR A 364 -20.31 2.85 -17.08
N VAL A 365 -20.34 1.89 -18.01
CA VAL A 365 -19.21 1.55 -18.88
C VAL A 365 -19.60 1.77 -20.34
N GLY A 366 -18.63 2.22 -21.15
CA GLY A 366 -18.85 2.51 -22.56
C GLY A 366 -18.82 1.27 -23.47
N THR A 367 -19.35 1.44 -24.68
CA THR A 367 -19.33 0.43 -25.76
C THR A 367 -18.25 0.68 -26.81
N THR A 368 -17.34 1.63 -26.58
CA THR A 368 -16.35 2.07 -27.57
C THR A 368 -14.92 1.67 -27.20
N LYS A 369 -14.00 1.72 -28.17
CA LYS A 369 -12.56 1.48 -27.96
C LYS A 369 -11.83 2.61 -27.22
N LYS A 370 -12.55 3.64 -26.77
CA LYS A 370 -12.02 4.71 -25.92
C LYS A 370 -12.87 4.83 -24.66
N ILE A 371 -12.23 5.14 -23.55
CA ILE A 371 -12.92 5.42 -22.29
C ILE A 371 -13.33 6.89 -22.30
N TYR A 372 -14.64 7.14 -22.22
CA TYR A 372 -15.24 8.48 -22.12
C TYR A 372 -15.91 8.72 -20.77
N GLN A 373 -15.94 7.69 -19.93
CA GLN A 373 -16.42 7.76 -18.56
C GLN A 373 -15.46 8.60 -17.72
N ASP A 374 -16.02 9.21 -16.68
CA ASP A 374 -15.28 10.06 -15.76
C ASP A 374 -14.63 9.21 -14.65
N PHE A 375 -13.38 9.52 -14.34
CA PHE A 375 -12.74 9.14 -13.08
C PHE A 375 -13.07 10.23 -12.06
N THR A 376 -14.02 9.99 -11.16
CA THR A 376 -14.52 11.04 -10.27
C THR A 376 -13.67 11.20 -9.02
N ARG A 377 -13.92 12.28 -8.28
CA ARG A 377 -13.31 12.46 -6.96
C ARG A 377 -13.75 11.38 -5.97
N LEU A 378 -14.94 10.81 -6.15
CA LEU A 378 -15.40 9.72 -5.30
C LEU A 378 -14.61 8.44 -5.57
N ASP A 379 -14.30 8.14 -6.83
CA ASP A 379 -13.41 7.04 -7.21
C ASP A 379 -12.03 7.22 -6.58
N ALA A 380 -11.44 8.41 -6.73
CA ALA A 380 -10.16 8.76 -6.14
C ALA A 380 -10.15 8.57 -4.61
N TYR A 381 -11.25 8.89 -3.95
CA TYR A 381 -11.40 8.73 -2.50
C TYR A 381 -11.49 7.27 -2.07
N TYR A 382 -12.28 6.46 -2.77
CA TYR A 382 -12.40 5.03 -2.48
C TYR A 382 -11.17 4.22 -2.91
N MET A 383 -10.33 4.74 -3.81
CA MET A 383 -9.03 4.17 -4.18
C MET A 383 -7.85 4.71 -3.35
N GLY A 384 -8.11 5.53 -2.32
CA GLY A 384 -7.08 6.00 -1.40
C GLY A 384 -6.11 7.05 -1.99
N LEU A 385 -6.51 7.73 -3.06
CA LEU A 385 -5.75 8.83 -3.68
C LEU A 385 -5.97 10.17 -2.95
N ILE A 386 -7.14 10.36 -2.34
CA ILE A 386 -7.47 11.55 -1.55
C ILE A 386 -8.12 11.17 -0.22
N ASN A 387 -7.91 12.00 0.80
CA ASN A 387 -8.39 11.71 2.16
C ASN A 387 -9.79 12.27 2.46
N SER A 388 -10.38 13.03 1.55
CA SER A 388 -11.71 13.62 1.75
C SER A 388 -12.44 13.83 0.42
N CYS A 389 -13.75 13.65 0.47
CA CYS A 389 -14.66 13.85 -0.64
C CYS A 389 -15.98 14.40 -0.09
N SER A 390 -16.45 15.51 -0.64
CA SER A 390 -17.65 16.22 -0.15
C SER A 390 -18.91 15.36 -0.26
N GLU A 391 -18.96 14.50 -1.27
CA GLU A 391 -20.03 13.58 -1.59
C GLU A 391 -20.25 12.60 -0.45
N VAL A 392 -19.18 12.17 0.24
CA VAL A 392 -19.25 11.27 1.39
C VAL A 392 -20.12 11.85 2.50
N SER A 393 -19.85 13.09 2.91
CA SER A 393 -20.67 13.78 3.91
C SER A 393 -22.05 14.18 3.41
N THR A 394 -22.15 14.57 2.14
CA THR A 394 -23.40 15.09 1.55
C THR A 394 -24.45 13.99 1.42
N TRP A 395 -24.01 12.80 1.04
CA TRP A 395 -24.87 11.66 0.75
C TRP A 395 -24.81 10.57 1.82
N ASN A 396 -24.11 10.84 2.93
CA ASN A 396 -23.93 9.89 4.03
C ASN A 396 -23.38 8.53 3.54
N LEU A 397 -22.35 8.59 2.69
CA LEU A 397 -21.64 7.39 2.21
C LEU A 397 -20.76 6.84 3.33
N LYS A 398 -20.49 5.52 3.32
CA LYS A 398 -19.54 4.95 4.28
C LYS A 398 -18.14 5.46 3.99
N GLU A 399 -17.39 5.76 5.05
CA GLU A 399 -16.00 6.21 4.97
C GLU A 399 -15.14 5.18 4.23
N SER A 400 -14.23 5.67 3.38
CA SER A 400 -13.27 4.82 2.68
C SER A 400 -12.38 4.10 3.69
N ASP A 401 -12.12 2.82 3.44
CA ASP A 401 -11.30 2.01 4.33
C ASP A 401 -9.90 2.60 4.49
N TYR A 402 -9.39 3.27 3.44
CA TYR A 402 -8.11 3.98 3.44
C TYR A 402 -8.00 5.09 4.49
N ILE A 403 -9.13 5.67 4.92
CA ILE A 403 -9.16 6.68 5.99
C ILE A 403 -9.18 6.03 7.36
N THR A 404 -9.86 4.89 7.47
CA THR A 404 -9.97 4.14 8.74
C THR A 404 -8.60 3.65 9.21
N LEU A 405 -7.64 3.42 8.31
CA LEU A 405 -6.24 3.11 8.64
C LEU A 405 -5.43 4.30 9.18
N GLN A 406 -5.84 5.53 8.88
CA GLN A 406 -5.12 6.75 9.28
C GLN A 406 -5.54 7.26 10.67
N ARG A 407 -6.50 6.60 11.31
CA ARG A 407 -6.97 6.87 12.68
C ARG A 407 -6.54 5.74 13.59
#